data_AF-A0A3D2SAB3-F1
#
_entry.id   AF-A0A3D2SAB3-F1
#
_cell.length_a   1.000
_cell.length_b   1.000
_cell.length_c   1.000
_cell.angle_alpha   90.00
_cell.angle_beta   90.00
_cell.angle_gamma   90.00
#
_symmetry.space_group_name_H-M   'P 1'
#
loop_
_entity.id
_entity.type
_entity.pdbx_description
1 polymer ?
#
loop_
_entity_poly.entity_id
_entity_poly.type
_entity_poly.pdbx_seq_one_letter_code
_entity_poly.pdbx_strand_id
1 'polypeptide(L)'
;EGELAADRDFLRDNGITEEARGVLIEQMMESYEYYKNINVLTNQKMLVDVDSITVIYKIELYEYFIELNNLGGDTLTNPFWEYEIYKLQQLLTAPVDLYNGTIGIDEYMARFIYNAFYDEVNMGTLNFVIACFENLFGRAPTDEELDDGIRMVDGASSQLFLIDGSSKEDFIAIATTHPEFYQGQVFEAFTTLLARDPDSYEMNLYTNMMMESNHFNEVKRLILQSEEYAGF
;
A
#
# COMPACT_ATOMS: atom_id res chain seq x y z
N GLU A 1 -10.60 13.51 -27.12
CA GLU A 1 -9.53 14.08 -27.97
C GLU A 1 -9.12 15.52 -27.61
N GLY A 2 -9.78 16.21 -26.64
CA GLY A 2 -9.48 17.62 -26.32
C GLY A 2 -8.40 17.88 -25.25
N GLU A 3 -8.33 17.06 -24.19
CA GLU A 3 -7.41 17.28 -23.05
C GLU A 3 -5.94 17.07 -23.43
N LEU A 4 -5.60 15.89 -23.96
CA LEU A 4 -4.23 15.57 -24.38
C LEU A 4 -3.66 16.51 -25.46
N ALA A 5 -4.53 17.14 -26.25
CA ALA A 5 -4.12 18.13 -27.25
C ALA A 5 -3.71 19.46 -26.60
N ALA A 6 -4.48 19.91 -25.59
CA ALA A 6 -4.18 21.12 -24.82
C ALA A 6 -2.91 20.94 -23.98
N ASP A 7 -2.73 19.79 -23.35
CA ASP A 7 -1.54 19.45 -22.54
C ASP A 7 -0.26 19.44 -23.38
N ARG A 8 -0.33 18.85 -24.57
CA ARG A 8 0.78 18.84 -25.54
C ARG A 8 1.12 20.26 -26.00
N ASP A 9 0.11 21.07 -26.30
CA ASP A 9 0.32 22.43 -26.77
C ASP A 9 0.90 23.30 -25.64
N PHE A 10 0.45 23.12 -24.40
CA PHE A 10 1.04 23.74 -23.20
C PHE A 10 2.52 23.39 -23.03
N LEU A 11 2.89 22.11 -23.13
CA LEU A 11 4.30 21.70 -23.03
C LEU A 11 5.16 22.32 -24.14
N ARG A 12 4.65 22.38 -25.37
CA ARG A 12 5.37 22.99 -26.50
C ARG A 12 5.56 24.50 -26.32
N ASP A 13 4.51 25.19 -25.88
CA ASP A 13 4.54 26.64 -25.70
C ASP A 13 5.45 27.06 -24.53
N ASN A 14 5.63 26.19 -23.53
CA ASN A 14 6.53 26.40 -22.40
C ASN A 14 7.89 25.71 -22.54
N GLY A 15 8.25 25.25 -23.75
CA GLY A 15 9.59 24.73 -24.04
C GLY A 15 9.96 23.43 -23.33
N ILE A 16 8.97 22.66 -22.85
CA ILE A 16 9.15 21.36 -22.16
C ILE A 16 10.11 21.49 -20.96
N THR A 17 10.10 22.65 -20.28
CA THR A 17 10.91 22.84 -19.07
C THR A 17 10.47 21.91 -17.95
N GLU A 18 11.35 21.66 -16.99
CA GLU A 18 11.05 20.90 -15.77
C GLU A 18 9.79 21.44 -15.06
N GLU A 19 9.67 22.76 -14.95
CA GLU A 19 8.50 23.43 -14.36
C GLU A 19 7.20 23.13 -15.14
N ALA A 20 7.24 23.18 -16.48
CA ALA A 20 6.07 22.90 -17.31
C ALA A 20 5.66 21.42 -17.25
N ARG A 21 6.63 20.50 -17.24
CA ARG A 21 6.37 19.07 -16.99
C ARG A 21 5.73 18.87 -15.63
N GLY A 22 6.21 19.60 -14.63
CA GLY A 22 5.74 19.50 -13.27
C GLY A 22 4.28 19.83 -13.08
N VAL A 23 3.79 20.89 -13.74
CA VAL A 23 2.37 21.25 -13.74
C VAL A 23 1.50 20.12 -14.30
N LEU A 24 1.91 19.51 -15.41
CA LEU A 24 1.15 18.41 -16.02
C LEU A 24 1.12 17.17 -15.12
N ILE A 25 2.28 16.80 -14.56
CA ILE A 25 2.39 15.63 -13.67
C ILE A 25 1.50 15.82 -12.44
N GLU A 26 1.50 17.01 -11.84
CA GLU A 26 0.65 17.33 -10.69
C GLU A 26 -0.83 17.18 -11.03
N GLN A 27 -1.28 17.76 -12.16
CA GLN A 27 -2.66 17.59 -12.63
C GLN A 27 -3.05 16.13 -12.84
N MET A 28 -2.14 15.32 -13.40
CA MET A 28 -2.36 13.88 -13.57
C MET A 28 -2.47 13.16 -12.23
N MET A 29 -1.61 13.49 -11.26
CA MET A 29 -1.59 12.85 -9.94
C MET A 29 -2.74 13.28 -9.03
N GLU A 30 -3.40 14.41 -9.32
CA GLU A 30 -4.63 14.85 -8.66
C GLU A 30 -5.89 14.14 -9.20
N SER A 31 -5.80 13.48 -10.35
CA SER A 31 -6.94 12.80 -10.97
C SER A 31 -7.33 11.51 -10.22
N TYR A 32 -8.63 11.20 -10.20
CA TYR A 32 -9.11 9.94 -9.63
C TYR A 32 -8.58 8.72 -10.42
N GLU A 33 -8.36 8.88 -11.72
CA GLU A 33 -7.79 7.88 -12.62
C GLU A 33 -6.39 7.42 -12.16
N TYR A 34 -5.55 8.33 -11.65
CA TYR A 34 -4.24 7.99 -11.10
C TYR A 34 -4.36 7.04 -9.89
N TYR A 35 -5.23 7.36 -8.93
CA TYR A 35 -5.44 6.50 -7.74
C TYR A 35 -6.15 5.20 -8.07
N LYS A 36 -7.04 5.20 -9.06
CA LYS A 36 -7.64 3.98 -9.59
C LYS A 36 -6.57 3.04 -10.16
N ASN A 37 -5.59 3.58 -10.90
CA ASN A 37 -4.49 2.78 -11.44
C ASN A 37 -3.57 2.24 -10.34
N ILE A 38 -3.23 3.05 -9.32
CA ILE A 38 -2.52 2.57 -8.12
C ILE A 38 -3.28 1.38 -7.54
N ASN A 39 -4.59 1.53 -7.32
CA ASN A 39 -5.40 0.48 -6.72
C ASN A 39 -5.43 -0.81 -7.56
N VAL A 40 -5.52 -0.71 -8.89
CA VAL A 40 -5.50 -1.88 -9.78
C VAL A 40 -4.17 -2.61 -9.66
N LEU A 41 -3.05 -1.89 -9.71
CA LEU A 41 -1.71 -2.48 -9.61
C LEU A 41 -1.46 -3.10 -8.23
N THR A 42 -1.85 -2.44 -7.15
CA THR A 42 -1.73 -2.97 -5.78
C THR A 42 -2.58 -4.22 -5.61
N ASN A 43 -3.83 -4.24 -6.09
CA ASN A 43 -4.68 -5.43 -6.03
C ASN A 43 -4.06 -6.61 -6.78
N GLN A 44 -3.55 -6.39 -8.00
CA GLN A 44 -2.88 -7.44 -8.78
C GLN A 44 -1.64 -7.98 -8.06
N LYS A 45 -0.86 -7.09 -7.43
CA LYS A 45 0.35 -7.45 -6.69
C LYS A 45 0.05 -8.24 -5.41
N MET A 46 -0.93 -7.79 -4.63
CA MET A 46 -1.12 -8.25 -3.24
C MET A 46 -2.29 -9.21 -3.05
N LEU A 47 -3.36 -9.06 -3.85
CA LEU A 47 -4.61 -9.83 -3.73
C LEU A 47 -4.93 -10.64 -4.99
N VAL A 48 -4.04 -10.61 -6.00
CA VAL A 48 -4.11 -11.34 -7.27
C VAL A 48 -5.33 -10.96 -8.12
N ASP A 49 -6.50 -11.51 -7.84
CA ASP A 49 -7.73 -11.41 -8.65
C ASP A 49 -8.97 -10.99 -7.83
N VAL A 50 -8.78 -10.47 -6.62
CA VAL A 50 -9.90 -10.04 -5.77
C VAL A 50 -10.44 -8.70 -6.26
N ASP A 51 -11.69 -8.71 -6.72
CA ASP A 51 -12.44 -7.50 -7.06
C ASP A 51 -13.35 -7.03 -5.91
N SER A 52 -13.86 -5.81 -6.02
CA SER A 52 -14.75 -5.24 -5.00
C SER A 52 -16.05 -6.03 -4.81
N ILE A 53 -16.54 -6.72 -5.85
CA ILE A 53 -17.76 -7.53 -5.77
C ILE A 53 -17.51 -8.75 -4.88
N THR A 54 -16.33 -9.35 -5.01
CA THR A 54 -15.88 -10.49 -4.21
C THR A 54 -15.73 -10.11 -2.76
N VAL A 55 -15.19 -8.92 -2.47
CA VAL A 55 -15.08 -8.40 -1.11
C VAL A 55 -16.47 -8.14 -0.50
N ILE A 56 -17.37 -7.49 -1.26
CA ILE A 56 -18.75 -7.24 -0.82
C ILE A 56 -19.48 -8.56 -0.53
N TYR A 57 -19.34 -9.56 -1.40
CA TYR A 57 -19.94 -10.87 -1.19
C TYR A 57 -19.44 -11.54 0.09
N LYS A 58 -18.15 -11.41 0.42
CA LYS A 58 -17.58 -11.94 1.67
C LYS A 58 -18.13 -11.22 2.90
N ILE A 59 -18.32 -9.89 2.82
CA ILE A 59 -19.00 -9.11 3.87
C ILE A 59 -20.42 -9.62 4.09
N GLU A 60 -21.22 -9.72 3.02
CA GLU A 60 -22.61 -10.21 3.08
C GLU A 60 -22.69 -11.63 3.67
N LEU A 61 -21.72 -12.49 3.35
CA LEU A 61 -21.63 -13.83 3.93
C LEU A 61 -21.41 -13.81 5.44
N TYR A 62 -20.53 -12.95 5.95
CA TYR A 62 -20.28 -12.79 7.38
C TYR A 62 -21.48 -12.16 8.11
N GLU A 63 -22.14 -11.18 7.50
CA GLU A 63 -23.40 -10.61 8.01
C GLU A 63 -24.48 -11.69 8.14
N TYR A 64 -24.60 -12.57 7.14
CA TYR A 64 -25.52 -13.70 7.19
C TYR A 64 -25.20 -14.68 8.34
N PHE A 65 -23.92 -14.96 8.62
CA PHE A 65 -23.54 -15.78 9.78
C PHE A 65 -23.97 -15.13 11.10
N ILE A 66 -23.78 -13.82 11.24
CA ILE A 66 -24.23 -13.07 12.43
C ILE A 66 -25.75 -13.16 12.59
N GLU A 67 -26.52 -13.02 11.50
CA GLU A 67 -27.98 -13.16 11.54
C GLU A 67 -28.43 -14.56 11.98
N LEU A 68 -27.83 -15.62 11.43
CA LEU A 68 -28.11 -16.99 11.83
C LEU A 68 -27.80 -17.24 13.32
N ASN A 69 -26.65 -16.77 13.79
CA ASN A 69 -26.23 -16.85 15.19
C ASN A 69 -27.23 -16.16 16.12
N ASN A 70 -27.71 -14.96 15.73
CA ASN A 70 -28.72 -14.22 16.48
C ASN A 70 -30.05 -14.98 16.56
N LEU A 71 -30.48 -15.61 15.46
CA LEU A 71 -31.70 -16.43 15.44
C LEU A 71 -31.55 -17.72 16.27
N GLY A 72 -30.35 -18.30 16.30
CA GLY A 72 -30.03 -19.50 17.08
C GLY A 72 -29.75 -19.22 18.57
N GLY A 73 -29.51 -17.96 18.95
CA GLY A 73 -29.15 -17.55 20.31
C GLY A 73 -27.70 -17.80 20.70
N ASP A 74 -26.81 -18.11 19.75
CA ASP A 74 -25.37 -18.33 19.97
C ASP A 74 -24.56 -17.15 19.42
N THR A 75 -24.51 -16.06 20.18
CA THR A 75 -23.89 -14.80 19.76
C THR A 75 -22.42 -14.67 20.14
N LEU A 76 -21.81 -15.72 20.72
CA LEU A 76 -20.44 -15.68 21.23
C LEU A 76 -19.41 -15.39 20.13
N THR A 77 -19.68 -15.85 18.90
CA THR A 77 -18.77 -15.68 17.75
C THR A 77 -19.03 -14.42 16.94
N ASN A 78 -20.11 -13.67 17.21
CA ASN A 78 -20.45 -12.47 16.44
C ASN A 78 -19.35 -11.39 16.46
N PRO A 79 -18.68 -11.08 17.59
CA PRO A 79 -17.61 -10.08 17.60
C PRO A 79 -16.45 -10.41 16.67
N PHE A 80 -16.16 -11.69 16.46
CA PHE A 80 -15.13 -12.12 15.50
C PHE A 80 -15.55 -11.76 14.06
N TRP A 81 -16.78 -12.11 13.67
CA TRP A 81 -17.30 -11.79 12.33
C TRP A 81 -17.43 -10.28 12.09
N GLU A 82 -17.86 -9.53 13.09
CA GLU A 82 -17.92 -8.06 13.04
C GLU A 82 -16.53 -7.46 12.79
N TYR A 83 -15.50 -8.01 13.43
CA TYR A 83 -14.12 -7.56 13.22
C TYR A 83 -13.58 -7.92 11.83
N GLU A 84 -13.90 -9.11 11.30
CA GLU A 84 -13.57 -9.47 9.92
C GLU A 84 -14.27 -8.56 8.89
N ILE A 85 -15.56 -8.24 9.12
CA ILE A 85 -16.30 -7.28 8.28
C ILE A 85 -15.63 -5.91 8.31
N TYR A 86 -15.24 -5.43 9.49
CA TYR A 86 -14.55 -4.14 9.63
C TYR A 86 -13.28 -4.09 8.77
N LYS A 87 -12.43 -5.12 8.80
CA LYS A 87 -11.21 -5.19 7.97
C LYS A 87 -11.53 -5.14 6.47
N LEU A 88 -12.54 -5.88 6.02
CA LEU A 88 -12.97 -5.87 4.61
C LEU A 88 -13.56 -4.52 4.19
N GLN A 89 -14.26 -3.82 5.08
CA GLN A 89 -14.73 -2.46 4.83
C GLN A 89 -13.55 -1.48 4.73
N GLN A 90 -12.54 -1.58 5.60
CA GLN A 90 -11.33 -0.77 5.49
C GLN A 90 -10.63 -0.99 4.14
N LEU A 91 -10.52 -2.25 3.69
CA LEU A 91 -9.97 -2.59 2.37
C LEU A 91 -10.76 -1.93 1.23
N LEU A 92 -12.09 -1.95 1.27
CA LEU A 92 -12.95 -1.33 0.26
C LEU A 92 -12.81 0.20 0.20
N THR A 93 -12.67 0.86 1.36
CA THR A 93 -12.58 2.34 1.39
C THR A 93 -11.18 2.87 1.19
N ALA A 94 -10.13 2.05 1.36
CA ALA A 94 -8.73 2.45 1.26
C ALA A 94 -8.39 3.29 0.00
N PRO A 95 -8.87 2.96 -1.22
CA PRO A 95 -8.54 3.74 -2.41
C PRO A 95 -9.14 5.15 -2.39
N VAL A 96 -10.37 5.29 -1.89
CA VAL A 96 -11.07 6.57 -1.77
C VAL A 96 -10.45 7.41 -0.65
N ASP A 97 -10.11 6.78 0.47
CA ASP A 97 -9.49 7.44 1.61
C ASP A 97 -8.09 7.95 1.25
N LEU A 98 -7.32 7.19 0.45
CA LEU A 98 -6.02 7.61 -0.09
C LEU A 98 -6.16 8.77 -1.07
N TYR A 99 -7.13 8.70 -2.00
CA TYR A 99 -7.44 9.78 -2.94
C TYR A 99 -7.80 11.09 -2.23
N ASN A 100 -8.64 11.01 -1.20
CA ASN A 100 -9.05 12.16 -0.41
C ASN A 100 -7.95 12.67 0.55
N GLY A 101 -6.79 12.00 0.60
CA GLY A 101 -5.70 12.32 1.54
C GLY A 101 -6.07 12.12 3.01
N THR A 102 -7.09 11.30 3.30
CA THR A 102 -7.52 10.99 4.68
C THR A 102 -6.60 9.96 5.34
N ILE A 103 -5.99 9.10 4.53
CA ILE A 103 -4.97 8.13 4.97
C ILE A 103 -3.71 8.28 4.13
N GLY A 104 -2.61 7.79 4.69
CA GLY A 104 -1.35 7.70 3.97
C GLY A 104 -1.09 6.40 3.26
N ILE A 105 0.05 6.34 2.57
CA ILE A 105 0.47 5.13 1.84
C ILE A 105 0.76 3.98 2.82
N ASP A 106 1.23 4.30 4.02
CA ASP A 106 1.42 3.38 5.14
C ASP A 106 0.11 2.69 5.54
N GLU A 107 -0.92 3.47 5.86
CA GLU A 107 -2.24 2.97 6.24
C GLU A 107 -2.95 2.29 5.05
N TYR A 108 -2.79 2.81 3.84
CA TYR A 108 -3.29 2.17 2.62
C TYR A 108 -2.70 0.76 2.46
N MET A 109 -1.39 0.60 2.57
CA MET A 109 -0.73 -0.71 2.49
C MET A 109 -1.11 -1.61 3.67
N ALA A 110 -1.27 -1.06 4.88
CA ALA A 110 -1.71 -1.81 6.06
C ALA A 110 -3.08 -2.47 5.82
N ARG A 111 -4.05 -1.75 5.26
CA ARG A 111 -5.39 -2.28 4.93
C ARG A 111 -5.35 -3.38 3.86
N PHE A 112 -4.40 -3.29 2.93
CA PHE A 112 -4.20 -4.28 1.88
C PHE A 112 -3.63 -5.60 2.38
N ILE A 113 -2.77 -5.58 3.39
CA ILE A 113 -2.19 -6.79 3.99
C ILE A 113 -3.00 -7.29 5.20
N TYR A 114 -3.88 -6.47 5.78
CA TYR A 114 -4.67 -6.82 6.96
C TYR A 114 -6.11 -7.23 6.64
N ASN A 115 -6.28 -8.34 5.91
CA ASN A 115 -7.59 -8.88 5.60
C ASN A 115 -7.52 -10.38 5.25
N ALA A 116 -8.68 -11.03 5.25
CA ALA A 116 -8.79 -12.46 5.00
C ALA A 116 -8.32 -12.88 3.59
N PHE A 117 -8.42 -12.01 2.58
CA PHE A 117 -7.97 -12.35 1.22
C PHE A 117 -6.46 -12.42 1.12
N TYR A 118 -5.75 -11.45 1.73
CA TYR A 118 -4.29 -11.49 1.79
C TYR A 118 -3.79 -12.74 2.52
N ASP A 119 -4.51 -13.17 3.56
CA ASP A 119 -4.20 -14.40 4.31
C ASP A 119 -4.45 -15.67 3.50
N GLU A 120 -5.54 -15.70 2.72
CA GLU A 120 -5.87 -16.81 1.82
C GLU A 120 -4.83 -16.93 0.69
N VAL A 121 -4.37 -15.81 0.13
CA VAL A 121 -3.30 -15.78 -0.88
C VAL A 121 -1.98 -16.26 -0.27
N ASN A 122 -1.61 -15.76 0.90
CA ASN A 122 -0.31 -15.99 1.54
C ASN A 122 -0.37 -17.08 2.62
N MET A 123 -1.08 -18.17 2.34
CA MET A 123 -1.40 -19.29 3.23
C MET A 123 -0.39 -19.56 4.35
N GLY A 124 -0.77 -19.21 5.58
CA GLY A 124 -0.01 -19.48 6.80
C GLY A 124 1.00 -18.40 7.16
N THR A 125 1.34 -18.32 8.44
CA THR A 125 2.13 -17.22 9.02
C THR A 125 3.48 -17.00 8.33
N LEU A 126 4.20 -18.06 7.98
CA LEU A 126 5.48 -17.97 7.28
C LEU A 126 5.35 -17.27 5.92
N ASN A 127 4.38 -17.69 5.10
CA ASN A 127 4.17 -17.11 3.78
C ASN A 127 3.64 -15.68 3.89
N PHE A 128 2.79 -15.38 4.87
CA PHE A 128 2.35 -14.02 5.17
C PHE A 128 3.54 -13.09 5.45
N VAL A 129 4.46 -13.47 6.35
CA VAL A 129 5.62 -12.63 6.68
C VAL A 129 6.52 -12.43 5.47
N ILE A 130 6.84 -13.49 4.72
CA ILE A 130 7.65 -13.38 3.50
C ILE A 130 6.98 -12.44 2.50
N ALA A 131 5.68 -12.61 2.25
CA ALA A 131 4.94 -11.78 1.32
C ALA A 131 4.90 -10.32 1.75
N CYS A 132 4.75 -10.01 3.04
CA CYS A 132 4.84 -8.64 3.53
C CYS A 132 6.21 -8.02 3.23
N PHE A 133 7.29 -8.77 3.44
CA PHE A 133 8.64 -8.28 3.16
C PHE A 133 8.87 -8.00 1.67
N GLU A 134 8.45 -8.92 0.80
CA GLU A 134 8.56 -8.76 -0.65
C GLU A 134 7.68 -7.60 -1.16
N ASN A 135 6.45 -7.49 -0.66
CA ASN A 135 5.48 -6.51 -1.14
C ASN A 135 5.74 -5.08 -0.63
N LEU A 136 6.20 -4.94 0.63
CA LEU A 136 6.39 -3.64 1.28
C LEU A 136 7.83 -3.12 1.14
N PHE A 137 8.82 -4.01 1.23
CA PHE A 137 10.25 -3.62 1.26
C PHE A 137 11.00 -3.99 -0.02
N GLY A 138 10.40 -4.79 -0.91
CA GLY A 138 11.06 -5.24 -2.15
C GLY A 138 12.20 -6.24 -1.93
N ARG A 139 12.27 -6.88 -0.76
CA ARG A 139 13.32 -7.86 -0.41
C ARG A 139 12.76 -9.01 0.42
N ALA A 140 13.50 -10.11 0.47
CA ALA A 140 13.23 -11.18 1.43
C ALA A 140 13.61 -10.74 2.88
N PRO A 141 12.95 -11.29 3.91
CA PRO A 141 13.40 -11.14 5.30
C PRO A 141 14.71 -11.88 5.53
N THR A 142 15.49 -11.40 6.51
CA THR A 142 16.56 -12.19 7.12
C THR A 142 15.98 -13.31 7.99
N ASP A 143 16.81 -14.31 8.35
CA ASP A 143 16.36 -15.42 9.19
C ASP A 143 15.79 -14.96 10.55
N GLU A 144 16.40 -13.91 11.14
CA GLU A 144 15.95 -13.32 12.41
C GLU A 144 14.62 -12.56 12.24
N GLU A 145 14.52 -11.70 11.23
CA GLU A 145 13.27 -11.00 10.91
C GLU A 145 12.11 -11.95 10.60
N LEU A 146 12.40 -13.08 9.95
CA LEU A 146 11.40 -14.10 9.64
C LEU A 146 10.93 -14.83 10.91
N ASP A 147 11.86 -15.28 11.76
CA ASP A 147 11.49 -15.97 13.01
C ASP A 147 10.71 -15.04 13.94
N ASP A 148 11.19 -13.81 14.14
CA ASP A 148 10.53 -12.83 14.98
C ASP A 148 9.18 -12.38 14.41
N GLY A 149 9.09 -12.21 13.09
CA GLY A 149 7.85 -11.89 12.40
C GLY A 149 6.80 -12.99 12.57
N ILE A 150 7.18 -14.27 12.38
CA ILE A 150 6.28 -15.41 12.57
C ILE A 150 5.77 -15.46 14.00
N ARG A 151 6.69 -15.34 14.98
CA ARG A 151 6.33 -15.32 16.41
C ARG A 151 5.34 -14.20 16.73
N MET A 152 5.55 -13.00 16.18
CA MET A 152 4.68 -11.84 16.41
C MET A 152 3.27 -12.07 15.87
N VAL A 153 3.16 -12.52 14.62
CA VAL A 153 1.87 -12.77 13.97
C VAL A 153 1.10 -13.91 14.64
N ASP A 154 1.80 -14.92 15.17
CA ASP A 154 1.20 -16.02 15.93
C ASP A 154 0.81 -15.62 17.38
N GLY A 155 1.05 -14.36 17.78
CA GLY A 155 0.64 -13.81 19.08
C GLY A 155 1.67 -13.98 20.20
N ALA A 156 2.92 -14.34 19.88
CA ALA A 156 4.02 -14.37 20.83
C ALA A 156 4.78 -13.04 20.82
N SER A 157 5.36 -12.67 21.96
CA SER A 157 6.22 -11.49 22.04
C SER A 157 7.55 -11.75 21.30
N SER A 158 7.90 -10.81 20.42
CA SER A 158 9.14 -10.76 19.65
C SER A 158 9.43 -9.31 19.23
N GLN A 159 10.51 -9.09 18.47
CA GLN A 159 10.91 -7.77 17.98
C GLN A 159 11.02 -7.74 16.46
N LEU A 160 10.39 -6.75 15.83
CA LEU A 160 10.61 -6.45 14.41
C LEU A 160 11.25 -5.07 14.31
N PHE A 161 12.39 -4.97 13.63
CA PHE A 161 13.19 -3.74 13.55
C PHE A 161 13.50 -3.11 14.92
N LEU A 162 13.77 -3.94 15.93
CA LEU A 162 14.00 -3.52 17.32
C LEU A 162 12.79 -2.87 18.00
N ILE A 163 11.58 -3.06 17.46
CA ILE A 163 10.32 -2.64 18.05
C ILE A 163 9.59 -3.87 18.56
N ASP A 164 9.23 -3.84 19.86
CA ASP A 164 8.47 -4.92 20.49
C ASP A 164 7.05 -5.00 19.92
N GLY A 165 6.58 -6.22 19.69
CA GLY A 165 5.20 -6.50 19.31
C GLY A 165 4.78 -7.88 19.79
N SER A 166 3.46 -8.14 19.78
CA SER A 166 2.89 -9.39 20.29
C SER A 166 1.63 -9.84 19.57
N SER A 167 1.34 -9.25 18.41
CA SER A 167 0.15 -9.53 17.63
C SER A 167 0.40 -9.29 16.15
N LYS A 168 -0.49 -9.79 15.31
CA LYS A 168 -0.47 -9.52 13.86
C LYS A 168 -0.64 -8.04 13.57
N GLU A 169 -1.47 -7.36 14.35
CA GLU A 169 -1.72 -5.92 14.27
C GLU A 169 -0.45 -5.13 14.59
N ASP A 170 0.30 -5.54 15.63
CA ASP A 170 1.61 -4.95 15.95
C ASP A 170 2.60 -5.17 14.80
N PHE A 171 2.67 -6.38 14.24
CA PHE A 171 3.55 -6.68 13.09
C PHE A 171 3.25 -5.74 11.92
N ILE A 172 1.96 -5.60 11.56
CA ILE A 172 1.53 -4.76 10.43
C ILE A 172 1.84 -3.29 10.71
N ALA A 173 1.51 -2.81 11.91
CA ALA A 173 1.79 -1.44 12.30
C ALA A 173 3.30 -1.12 12.24
N ILE A 174 4.15 -2.00 12.75
CA ILE A 174 5.62 -1.85 12.68
C ILE A 174 6.06 -1.88 11.21
N ALA A 175 5.61 -2.86 10.44
CA ALA A 175 6.04 -3.08 9.06
C ALA A 175 5.65 -1.94 8.11
N THR A 176 4.58 -1.19 8.38
CA THR A 176 4.14 -0.08 7.50
C THR A 176 4.53 1.31 8.00
N THR A 177 5.02 1.45 9.23
CA THR A 177 5.40 2.76 9.79
C THR A 177 6.90 2.92 10.05
N HIS A 178 7.68 1.85 9.96
CA HIS A 178 9.14 1.90 10.11
C HIS A 178 9.81 2.58 8.89
N PRO A 179 10.95 3.30 9.06
CA PRO A 179 11.69 3.90 7.94
C PRO A 179 11.95 2.97 6.75
N GLU A 180 12.18 1.69 7.01
CA GLU A 180 12.41 0.63 6.02
C GLU A 180 11.22 0.45 5.06
N PHE A 181 9.99 0.70 5.51
CA PHE A 181 8.82 0.75 4.63
C PHE A 181 8.99 1.83 3.56
N TYR A 182 9.32 3.05 3.99
CA TYR A 182 9.49 4.18 3.09
C TYR A 182 10.68 3.98 2.15
N GLN A 183 11.77 3.34 2.61
CA GLN A 183 12.87 2.92 1.72
C GLN A 183 12.38 1.95 0.64
N GLY A 184 11.54 0.98 1.00
CA GLY A 184 10.89 0.07 0.05
C GLY A 184 10.05 0.80 -1.00
N GLN A 185 9.28 1.81 -0.57
CA GLN A 185 8.49 2.65 -1.47
C GLN A 185 9.35 3.49 -2.43
N VAL A 186 10.48 4.02 -1.94
CA VAL A 186 11.48 4.72 -2.78
C VAL A 186 12.08 3.75 -3.79
N PHE A 187 12.50 2.56 -3.36
CA PHE A 187 13.04 1.54 -4.23
C PHE A 187 12.05 1.15 -5.35
N GLU A 188 10.78 0.93 -5.00
CA GLU A 188 9.72 0.63 -5.97
C GLU A 188 9.49 1.79 -6.96
N ALA A 189 9.53 3.04 -6.49
CA ALA A 189 9.38 4.20 -7.36
C ALA A 189 10.53 4.31 -8.38
N PHE A 190 11.78 4.13 -7.94
CA PHE A 190 12.95 4.19 -8.82
C PHE A 190 12.97 3.04 -9.84
N THR A 191 12.72 1.81 -9.39
CA THR A 191 12.71 0.64 -10.28
C THR A 191 11.56 0.69 -11.29
N THR A 192 10.41 1.23 -10.91
CA THR A 192 9.24 1.34 -11.81
C THR A 192 9.34 2.52 -12.77
N LEU A 193 9.86 3.66 -12.34
CA LEU A 193 9.88 4.90 -13.14
C LEU A 193 11.19 5.11 -13.91
N LEU A 194 12.34 4.77 -13.32
CA LEU A 194 13.67 4.97 -13.90
C LEU A 194 14.35 3.67 -14.35
N ALA A 195 13.75 2.50 -14.04
CA ALA A 195 14.30 1.19 -14.36
C ALA A 195 15.73 0.95 -13.80
N ARG A 196 16.04 1.55 -12.66
CA ARG A 196 17.29 1.35 -11.89
C ARG A 196 17.05 1.46 -10.39
N ASP A 197 18.03 1.05 -9.62
CA ASP A 197 18.03 1.23 -8.16
C ASP A 197 18.47 2.67 -7.81
N PRO A 198 17.95 3.25 -6.71
CA PRO A 198 18.44 4.53 -6.18
C PRO A 198 19.84 4.37 -5.59
N ASP A 199 20.66 5.40 -5.66
CA ASP A 199 21.93 5.43 -4.92
C ASP A 199 21.71 5.73 -3.43
N SER A 200 22.78 5.66 -2.62
CA SER A 200 22.66 5.86 -1.17
C SER A 200 22.21 7.26 -0.77
N TYR A 201 22.53 8.29 -1.57
CA TYR A 201 22.10 9.67 -1.31
C TYR A 201 20.63 9.85 -1.68
N GLU A 202 20.22 9.39 -2.85
CA GLU A 202 18.83 9.40 -3.30
C GLU A 202 17.93 8.64 -2.33
N MET A 203 18.34 7.43 -1.95
CA MET A 203 17.60 6.60 -1.00
C MET A 203 17.36 7.36 0.31
N ASN A 204 18.41 7.95 0.90
CA ASN A 204 18.27 8.68 2.16
C ASN A 204 17.40 9.92 2.01
N LEU A 205 17.62 10.72 0.96
CA LEU A 205 16.88 11.95 0.70
C LEU A 205 15.38 11.66 0.55
N TYR A 206 15.03 10.77 -0.38
CA TYR A 206 13.62 10.50 -0.70
C TYR A 206 12.90 9.72 0.39
N THR A 207 13.59 8.88 1.17
CA THR A 207 13.00 8.23 2.34
C THR A 207 12.57 9.26 3.37
N ASN A 208 13.44 10.21 3.72
CA ASN A 208 13.10 11.28 4.66
C ASN A 208 11.92 12.12 4.14
N MET A 209 11.89 12.42 2.84
CA MET A 209 10.78 13.15 2.22
C MET A 209 9.46 12.37 2.29
N MET A 210 9.47 11.06 2.06
CA MET A 210 8.24 10.24 2.17
C MET A 210 7.74 10.15 3.62
N MET A 211 8.64 10.13 4.60
CA MET A 211 8.30 10.08 6.02
C MET A 211 7.67 11.39 6.52
N GLU A 212 8.09 12.53 6.00
CA GLU A 212 7.48 13.82 6.35
C GLU A 212 6.09 13.92 5.73
N SER A 213 5.04 14.02 6.55
CA SER A 213 3.63 14.24 6.15
C SER A 213 3.13 13.43 4.93
N ASN A 214 3.64 12.21 4.73
CA ASN A 214 3.12 11.25 3.77
C ASN A 214 3.12 11.77 2.31
N HIS A 215 4.20 12.45 1.91
CA HIS A 215 4.38 13.00 0.55
C HIS A 215 4.78 11.93 -0.49
N PHE A 216 4.13 10.76 -0.48
CA PHE A 216 4.32 9.68 -1.47
C PHE A 216 4.25 10.19 -2.92
N ASN A 217 3.27 11.04 -3.20
CA ASN A 217 3.11 11.64 -4.52
C ASN A 217 4.20 12.66 -4.84
N GLU A 218 4.77 13.36 -3.86
CA GLU A 218 5.83 14.33 -4.12
C GLU A 218 7.10 13.65 -4.61
N VAL A 219 7.52 12.55 -3.98
CA VAL A 219 8.71 11.83 -4.44
C VAL A 219 8.52 11.29 -5.85
N LYS A 220 7.36 10.68 -6.14
CA LYS A 220 7.05 10.22 -7.50
C LYS A 220 7.00 11.38 -8.50
N ARG A 221 6.43 12.53 -8.10
CA ARG A 221 6.40 13.75 -8.92
C ARG A 221 7.81 14.23 -9.25
N LEU A 222 8.71 14.31 -8.26
CA LEU A 222 10.10 14.73 -8.46
C LEU A 222 10.87 13.79 -9.39
N ILE A 223 10.68 12.48 -9.24
CA ILE A 223 11.28 11.50 -10.16
C ILE A 223 10.76 11.71 -11.60
N LEU A 224 9.45 11.86 -11.78
CA LEU A 224 8.84 12.09 -13.11
C LEU A 224 9.23 13.45 -13.73
N GLN A 225 9.49 14.47 -12.90
CA GLN A 225 9.93 15.79 -13.35
C GLN A 225 11.41 15.81 -13.78
N SER A 226 12.23 14.91 -13.21
CA SER A 226 13.67 14.88 -13.42
C SER A 226 14.08 14.81 -14.90
N GLU A 227 15.24 15.39 -15.20
CA GLU A 227 15.85 15.29 -16.54
C GLU A 227 16.15 13.82 -16.91
N GLU A 228 16.51 13.00 -15.91
CA GLU A 228 16.78 11.58 -16.12
C GLU A 228 15.56 10.83 -16.66
N TYR A 229 14.38 11.05 -16.06
CA TYR A 229 13.13 10.46 -16.55
C TYR A 229 12.76 10.97 -17.94
N ALA A 230 12.99 12.26 -18.21
CA ALA A 230 12.73 12.88 -19.50
C ALA A 230 13.69 12.41 -20.62
N GLY A 231 14.77 11.70 -20.27
CA GLY A 231 15.74 11.15 -21.20
C GLY A 231 16.71 12.18 -21.79
N PHE A 232 16.95 13.27 -21.05
CA PHE A 232 17.89 14.34 -21.43
C PHE A 232 19.26 14.16 -20.77
#